data_AF-A0A8H3F9W4-F1
#
_entry.id   AF-A0A8H3F9W4-F1
#
_cell.length_a   1.000
_cell.length_b   1.000
_cell.length_c   1.000
_cell.angle_alpha   90.00
_cell.angle_beta   90.00
_cell.angle_gamma   90.00
#
_symmetry.space_group_name_H-M   'P 1'
#
loop_
_entity.id
_entity.type
_entity.pdbx_description
1 polymer ?
#
loop_
_entity_poly.entity_id
_entity_poly.type
_entity_poly.pdbx_seq_one_letter_code
_entity_poly.pdbx_strand_id
1 'polypeptide(L)'
;MAHQDYTIGWICVVEPELIAARAVLDHTNEEKLPTVDGDSNSYTFGQIGRHNVVIASLPSGTYGTNPAAVVATQMARSFPDLRFVLLVGIGGGVPQMTSDPDDDIHLGDVVVSNPTYHLGGVIQYDLGKMHQGAPRPTQIGTLNKPPGLIRTAVASLRASHGFKSSPLEEHLVKMAQQYRG
;
A
#
# COMPACT_ATOMS: atom_id res chain seq x y z
N MET A 1 -1.32 12.86 21.06
CA MET A 1 -1.94 11.56 20.66
C MET A 1 -1.14 10.41 21.28
N ALA A 2 -1.69 9.21 21.32
CA ALA A 2 -1.03 7.98 21.78
C ALA A 2 -0.99 6.92 20.66
N HIS A 3 -0.25 5.84 20.87
CA HIS A 3 -0.14 4.75 19.89
C HIS A 3 -1.50 4.09 19.60
N GLN A 4 -2.39 4.05 20.59
CA GLN A 4 -3.76 3.52 20.48
C GLN A 4 -4.66 4.37 19.55
N ASP A 5 -4.31 5.62 19.29
CA ASP A 5 -5.15 6.50 18.47
C ASP A 5 -5.07 6.16 16.97
N TYR A 6 -4.07 5.38 16.54
CA TYR A 6 -3.84 5.03 15.13
C TYR A 6 -4.44 3.68 14.81
N THR A 7 -5.26 3.66 13.75
CA THR A 7 -6.05 2.46 13.39
C THR A 7 -5.71 1.89 12.02
N ILE A 8 -4.93 2.64 11.21
CA ILE A 8 -4.49 2.24 9.88
C ILE A 8 -2.97 2.38 9.79
N GLY A 9 -2.29 1.29 9.46
CA GLY A 9 -0.88 1.30 9.11
C GLY A 9 -0.69 1.45 7.60
N TRP A 10 0.32 2.19 7.17
CA TRP A 10 0.72 2.36 5.78
C TRP A 10 2.22 2.10 5.67
N ILE A 11 2.62 1.11 4.88
CA ILE A 11 4.02 0.81 4.59
C ILE A 11 4.35 1.24 3.16
N CYS A 12 5.41 2.04 3.05
CA CYS A 12 6.04 2.42 1.78
C CYS A 12 7.34 1.61 1.60
N VAL A 13 7.66 1.25 0.37
CA VAL A 13 8.85 0.50 -0.01
C VAL A 13 10.02 1.42 -0.34
N VAL A 14 9.77 2.51 -1.08
CA VAL A 14 10.81 3.44 -1.54
C VAL A 14 10.52 4.90 -1.20
N GLU A 15 11.54 5.75 -1.29
CA GLU A 15 11.45 7.18 -0.93
C GLU A 15 10.35 7.95 -1.70
N PRO A 16 10.19 7.81 -3.03
CA PRO A 16 9.09 8.48 -3.74
C PRO A 16 7.69 8.11 -3.21
N GLU A 17 7.50 6.87 -2.77
CA GLU A 17 6.24 6.42 -2.20
C GLU A 17 6.01 7.04 -0.83
N LEU A 18 7.06 7.14 0.00
CA LEU A 18 6.96 7.82 1.30
C LEU A 18 6.66 9.32 1.13
N ILE A 19 7.28 9.98 0.15
CA ILE A 19 7.00 11.39 -0.17
C ILE A 19 5.52 11.54 -0.56
N ALA A 20 5.02 10.70 -1.46
CA ALA A 20 3.62 10.73 -1.87
C ALA A 20 2.66 10.45 -0.71
N ALA A 21 2.95 9.46 0.12
CA ALA A 21 2.14 9.11 1.29
C ALA A 21 2.07 10.25 2.30
N ARG A 22 3.18 10.97 2.52
CA ARG A 22 3.19 12.16 3.39
C ARG A 22 2.41 13.33 2.79
N ALA A 23 2.50 13.51 1.48
CA ALA A 23 1.84 14.60 0.77
C ALA A 23 0.32 14.44 0.67
N VAL A 24 -0.21 13.21 0.77
CA VAL A 24 -1.66 12.95 0.69
C VAL A 24 -2.39 13.07 2.04
N LEU A 25 -1.66 13.21 3.15
CA LEU A 25 -2.26 13.40 4.47
C LEU A 25 -3.02 14.73 4.51
N ASP A 26 -4.28 14.70 4.99
CA ASP A 26 -5.04 15.93 5.24
C ASP A 26 -4.41 16.73 6.38
N HIS A 27 -3.91 16.02 7.39
CA HIS A 27 -3.19 16.58 8.52
C HIS A 27 -1.98 15.70 8.88
N THR A 28 -0.83 16.34 9.08
CA THR A 28 0.37 15.72 9.65
C THR A 28 0.48 16.10 11.12
N ASN A 29 0.73 15.12 11.97
CA ASN A 29 0.95 15.35 13.40
C ASN A 29 2.45 15.56 13.64
N GLU A 30 2.84 16.76 14.05
CA GLU A 30 4.26 17.11 14.27
C GLU A 30 4.84 16.45 15.54
N GLU A 31 3.99 16.15 16.52
CA GLU A 31 4.38 15.49 17.76
C GLU A 31 4.77 14.04 17.48
N LYS A 32 6.03 13.71 17.77
CA LYS A 32 6.52 12.33 17.73
C LYS A 32 6.07 11.58 18.97
N LEU A 33 5.60 10.35 18.77
CA LEU A 33 5.37 9.43 19.88
C LEU A 33 6.70 8.82 20.36
N PRO A 34 6.80 8.42 21.64
CA PRO A 34 7.95 7.70 22.16
C PRO A 34 8.20 6.42 21.35
N THR A 35 9.47 6.10 21.09
CA THR A 35 9.85 4.83 20.46
C THR A 35 9.49 3.66 21.36
N VAL A 36 9.06 2.55 20.77
CA VAL A 36 8.77 1.30 21.48
C VAL A 36 9.99 0.39 21.41
N ASP A 37 10.37 -0.22 22.53
CA ASP A 37 11.53 -1.12 22.58
C ASP A 37 11.39 -2.30 21.60
N GLY A 38 12.42 -2.48 20.77
CA GLY A 38 12.45 -3.52 19.74
C GLY A 38 11.69 -3.18 18.46
N ASP A 39 11.24 -1.93 18.31
CA ASP A 39 10.76 -1.36 17.06
C ASP A 39 11.80 -0.37 16.51
N SER A 40 12.36 -0.71 15.35
CA SER A 40 13.36 0.10 14.64
C SER A 40 12.77 0.98 13.54
N ASN A 41 11.45 0.95 13.35
CA ASN A 41 10.80 1.73 12.32
C ASN A 41 10.81 3.23 12.65
N SER A 42 10.86 4.04 11.61
CA SER A 42 10.56 5.47 11.70
C SER A 42 9.14 5.72 11.21
N TYR A 43 8.37 6.47 11.99
CA TYR A 43 6.96 6.71 11.73
C TYR A 43 6.66 8.17 11.37
N THR A 44 5.80 8.36 10.38
CA THR A 44 5.06 9.60 10.19
C THR A 44 3.63 9.40 10.66
N PHE A 45 3.11 10.40 11.35
CA PHE A 45 1.79 10.39 11.95
C PHE A 45 0.87 11.36 11.25
N GLY A 46 -0.35 10.96 10.94
CA GLY A 46 -1.30 11.88 10.34
C GLY A 46 -2.72 11.35 10.24
N GLN A 47 -3.51 12.03 9.44
CA GLN A 47 -4.92 11.74 9.24
C GLN A 47 -5.31 11.85 7.77
N ILE A 48 -6.19 10.94 7.33
CA ILE A 48 -6.91 11.01 6.04
C ILE A 48 -8.41 10.87 6.35
N GLY A 49 -9.17 11.91 6.03
CA GLY A 49 -10.56 12.08 6.43
C GLY A 49 -10.70 11.97 7.94
N ARG A 50 -11.38 10.91 8.40
CA ARG A 50 -11.60 10.61 9.83
C ARG A 50 -10.67 9.51 10.37
N HIS A 51 -9.68 9.10 9.59
CA HIS A 51 -8.84 7.95 9.91
C HIS A 51 -7.44 8.41 10.30
N ASN A 52 -7.02 8.04 11.51
CA ASN A 52 -5.65 8.25 11.95
C ASN A 52 -4.76 7.17 11.33
N VAL A 53 -3.77 7.62 10.56
CA VAL A 53 -2.86 6.79 9.77
C VAL A 53 -1.44 6.93 10.32
N VAL A 54 -0.76 5.80 10.49
CA VAL A 54 0.67 5.76 10.78
C VAL A 54 1.41 5.20 9.58
N ILE A 55 2.39 5.94 9.08
CA ILE A 55 3.18 5.60 7.89
C ILE A 55 4.58 5.18 8.32
N ALA A 56 5.10 4.07 7.80
CA ALA A 56 6.50 3.70 7.88
C ALA A 56 7.05 3.42 6.48
N SER A 57 8.38 3.52 6.33
CA SER A 57 9.08 3.02 5.15
C SER A 57 10.00 1.87 5.52
N LEU A 58 10.37 1.08 4.52
CA LEU A 58 11.48 0.14 4.67
C LEU A 58 12.79 0.88 4.99
N PRO A 59 13.73 0.23 5.71
CA PRO A 59 15.07 0.78 5.89
C PRO A 59 15.75 1.10 4.55
N SER A 60 16.50 2.19 4.50
CA SER A 60 17.22 2.60 3.29
C SER A 60 18.11 1.47 2.75
N GLY A 61 18.09 1.28 1.43
CA GLY A 61 18.83 0.22 0.74
C GLY A 61 18.22 -1.18 0.85
N THR A 62 17.04 -1.34 1.47
CA THR A 62 16.34 -2.62 1.57
C THR A 62 15.11 -2.64 0.68
N TYR A 63 14.78 -3.82 0.13
CA TYR A 63 13.57 -4.04 -0.67
C TYR A 63 13.08 -5.48 -0.51
N GLY A 64 11.84 -5.72 -0.91
CA GLY A 64 11.24 -7.05 -0.96
C GLY A 64 10.39 -7.41 0.26
N THR A 65 9.90 -8.65 0.25
CA THR A 65 8.86 -9.12 1.19
C THR A 65 9.36 -9.28 2.62
N ASN A 66 10.62 -9.68 2.82
CA ASN A 66 11.16 -9.94 4.16
C ASN A 66 11.30 -8.64 4.99
N PRO A 67 11.96 -7.57 4.48
CA PRO A 67 11.99 -6.30 5.21
C PRO A 67 10.59 -5.73 5.45
N ALA A 68 9.68 -5.82 4.47
CA ALA A 68 8.30 -5.37 4.65
C ALA A 68 7.55 -6.12 5.76
N ALA A 69 7.76 -7.44 5.89
CA ALA A 69 7.17 -8.24 6.96
C ALA A 69 7.72 -7.84 8.34
N VAL A 70 9.01 -7.50 8.44
CA VAL A 70 9.62 -7.01 9.69
C VAL A 70 9.00 -5.67 10.09
N VAL A 71 8.92 -4.71 9.16
CA VAL A 71 8.30 -3.40 9.38
C VAL A 71 6.85 -3.58 9.85
N ALA A 72 6.06 -4.39 9.15
CA ALA A 72 4.67 -4.66 9.50
C ALA A 72 4.50 -5.30 10.88
N THR A 73 5.38 -6.25 11.23
CA THR A 73 5.33 -6.95 12.51
C THR A 73 5.65 -6.00 13.66
N GLN A 74 6.67 -5.16 13.51
CA GLN A 74 7.04 -4.17 14.53
C GLN A 74 5.93 -3.11 14.67
N MET A 75 5.39 -2.61 13.56
CA MET A 75 4.26 -1.67 13.54
C MET A 75 3.03 -2.24 14.25
N ALA A 76 2.63 -3.48 13.93
CA ALA A 76 1.49 -4.11 14.60
C ALA A 76 1.70 -4.30 16.11
N ARG A 77 2.95 -4.44 16.57
CA ARG A 77 3.27 -4.53 18.01
C ARG A 77 3.23 -3.16 18.69
N SER A 78 3.73 -2.12 18.03
CA SER A 78 3.80 -0.77 18.60
C SER A 78 2.47 -0.03 18.60
N PHE A 79 1.58 -0.37 17.67
CA PHE A 79 0.24 0.22 17.52
C PHE A 79 -0.83 -0.85 17.75
N PRO A 80 -1.25 -1.09 19.00
CA PRO A 80 -2.09 -2.23 19.36
C PRO A 80 -3.50 -2.17 18.76
N ASP A 81 -3.98 -0.97 18.44
CA ASP A 81 -5.34 -0.73 17.92
C ASP A 81 -5.38 -0.64 16.38
N LEU A 82 -4.28 -1.01 15.70
CA LEU A 82 -4.29 -1.16 14.25
C LEU A 82 -5.31 -2.20 13.81
N ARG A 83 -6.22 -1.78 12.93
CA ARG A 83 -7.25 -2.65 12.34
C ARG A 83 -6.71 -3.39 11.12
N PHE A 84 -5.79 -2.76 10.40
CA PHE A 84 -5.10 -3.32 9.23
C PHE A 84 -3.89 -2.47 8.86
N VAL A 85 -3.00 -3.07 8.06
CA VAL A 85 -1.83 -2.40 7.46
C VAL A 85 -1.94 -2.53 5.94
N LEU A 86 -1.72 -1.43 5.23
CA LEU A 86 -1.64 -1.37 3.78
C LEU A 86 -0.18 -1.28 3.36
N LEU A 87 0.24 -2.15 2.44
CA LEU A 87 1.47 -1.94 1.67
C LEU A 87 1.07 -1.19 0.40
N VAL A 88 1.51 0.05 0.25
CA VAL A 88 1.18 0.89 -0.91
C VAL A 88 2.47 1.35 -1.55
N GLY A 89 2.60 1.11 -2.84
CA GLY A 89 3.79 1.46 -3.59
C GLY A 89 3.57 1.41 -5.09
N ILE A 90 4.60 1.78 -5.83
CA ILE A 90 4.62 1.72 -7.28
C ILE A 90 4.88 0.28 -7.74
N GLY A 91 4.22 -0.10 -8.84
CA GLY A 91 4.37 -1.41 -9.44
C GLY A 91 4.63 -1.30 -10.94
N GLY A 92 5.29 -2.31 -11.50
CA GLY A 92 5.35 -2.50 -12.95
C GLY A 92 4.10 -3.25 -13.43
N GLY A 93 3.55 -2.82 -14.56
CA GLY A 93 2.47 -3.52 -15.27
C GLY A 93 3.00 -4.28 -16.48
N VAL A 94 2.35 -5.37 -16.83
CA VAL A 94 2.54 -6.05 -18.12
C VAL A 94 1.23 -5.92 -18.89
N PRO A 95 1.10 -4.92 -19.77
CA PRO A 95 -0.11 -4.73 -20.56
C PRO A 95 -0.44 -6.00 -21.34
N GLN A 96 -1.70 -6.40 -21.30
CA GLN A 96 -2.19 -7.48 -22.14
C GLN A 96 -2.96 -6.84 -23.28
N MET A 97 -2.54 -7.12 -24.52
CA MET A 97 -3.33 -6.75 -25.70
C MET A 97 -4.52 -7.70 -25.83
N THR A 98 -5.45 -7.63 -24.87
CA THR A 98 -6.76 -8.25 -24.96
C THR A 98 -7.71 -7.31 -25.71
N SER A 99 -8.88 -7.83 -26.07
CA SER A 99 -9.94 -7.04 -26.71
C SER A 99 -10.84 -6.32 -25.72
N ASP A 100 -10.65 -6.55 -24.41
CA ASP A 100 -11.39 -5.90 -23.35
C ASP A 100 -10.51 -4.81 -22.71
N PRO A 101 -10.82 -3.52 -22.89
CA PRO A 101 -10.05 -2.43 -22.31
C PRO A 101 -10.09 -2.41 -20.77
N ASP A 102 -11.06 -3.09 -20.14
CA ASP A 102 -11.14 -3.19 -18.68
C ASP A 102 -10.21 -4.28 -18.08
N ASP A 103 -9.64 -5.14 -18.93
CA ASP A 103 -8.69 -6.20 -18.56
C ASP A 103 -7.22 -5.83 -18.87
N ASP A 104 -6.96 -4.63 -19.39
CA ASP A 104 -5.60 -4.13 -19.66
C ASP A 104 -5.09 -3.22 -18.54
N ILE A 105 -3.77 -3.21 -18.33
CA ILE A 105 -3.10 -2.38 -17.31
C ILE A 105 -2.30 -1.27 -17.97
N HIS A 106 -2.59 -0.04 -17.60
CA HIS A 106 -1.97 1.17 -18.13
C HIS A 106 -1.15 1.92 -17.08
N LEU A 107 -0.24 2.76 -17.56
CA LEU A 107 0.51 3.66 -16.68
C LEU A 107 -0.47 4.65 -16.03
N GLY A 108 -0.45 4.71 -14.70
CA GLY A 108 -1.35 5.55 -13.91
C GLY A 108 -2.49 4.79 -13.24
N ASP A 109 -2.70 3.52 -13.60
CA ASP A 109 -3.71 2.69 -12.94
C ASP A 109 -3.36 2.40 -11.49
N VAL A 110 -4.38 2.47 -10.62
CA VAL A 110 -4.28 2.08 -9.21
C VAL A 110 -4.84 0.68 -9.05
N VAL A 111 -3.97 -0.29 -8.86
CA VAL A 111 -4.34 -1.69 -8.66
C VAL A 111 -4.52 -1.99 -7.18
N VAL A 112 -5.67 -2.58 -6.84
CA VAL A 112 -5.97 -3.02 -5.47
C VAL A 112 -6.07 -4.55 -5.45
N SER A 113 -5.30 -5.18 -4.57
CA SER A 113 -5.34 -6.63 -4.36
C SER A 113 -6.78 -7.08 -4.03
N ASN A 114 -7.33 -7.93 -4.90
CA ASN A 114 -8.67 -8.47 -4.75
C ASN A 114 -8.63 -10.00 -4.85
N PRO A 115 -9.02 -10.73 -3.79
CA PRO A 115 -8.98 -12.18 -3.82
C PRO A 115 -10.05 -12.77 -4.74
N THR A 116 -9.75 -13.93 -5.31
CA THR A 116 -10.72 -14.78 -6.02
C THR A 116 -11.07 -15.99 -5.15
N TYR A 117 -11.85 -16.93 -5.69
CA TYR A 117 -12.24 -18.14 -4.96
C TYR A 117 -10.99 -18.91 -4.48
N HIS A 118 -10.02 -19.13 -5.37
CA HIS A 118 -8.81 -19.92 -5.10
C HIS A 118 -7.58 -19.11 -4.66
N LEU A 119 -7.54 -17.79 -4.88
CA LEU A 119 -6.33 -16.98 -4.68
C LEU A 119 -6.54 -15.84 -3.68
N GLY A 120 -5.47 -15.51 -2.94
CA GLY A 120 -5.46 -14.45 -1.94
C GLY A 120 -5.47 -13.02 -2.47
N GLY A 121 -5.33 -12.84 -3.78
CA GLY A 121 -5.20 -11.54 -4.44
C GLY A 121 -3.75 -11.13 -4.73
N VAL A 122 -2.77 -11.76 -4.06
CA VAL A 122 -1.34 -11.63 -4.38
C VAL A 122 -0.75 -13.02 -4.59
N ILE A 123 -0.10 -13.21 -5.74
CA ILE A 123 0.59 -14.43 -6.13
C ILE A 123 2.08 -14.14 -6.15
N GLN A 124 2.87 -15.03 -5.55
CA GLN A 124 4.31 -14.94 -5.55
C GLN A 124 4.86 -15.86 -6.64
N TYR A 125 5.69 -15.29 -7.51
CA TYR A 125 6.47 -16.03 -8.50
C TYR A 125 7.93 -16.11 -8.07
N ASP A 126 8.64 -17.14 -8.55
CA ASP A 126 10.09 -17.16 -8.42
C ASP A 126 10.70 -15.96 -9.17
N LEU A 127 11.63 -15.27 -8.50
CA LEU A 127 12.44 -14.22 -9.12
C LEU A 127 13.61 -14.84 -9.90
N GLY A 128 13.39 -16.01 -10.51
CA GLY A 128 14.40 -16.72 -11.28
C GLY A 128 15.05 -15.77 -12.28
N LYS A 129 16.35 -15.97 -12.56
CA LYS A 129 17.04 -15.12 -13.52
C LYS A 129 16.39 -15.33 -14.90
N MET A 130 15.67 -14.33 -15.37
CA MET A 130 15.07 -14.32 -16.70
C MET A 130 16.18 -14.12 -17.74
N HIS A 131 16.56 -15.19 -18.43
CA HIS A 131 17.44 -15.14 -19.61
C HIS A 131 16.73 -15.79 -20.79
N GLN A 132 17.21 -15.57 -22.02
CA GLN A 132 16.68 -16.29 -23.19
C GLN A 132 16.82 -17.81 -22.97
N GLY A 133 15.69 -18.53 -23.02
CA GLY A 133 15.62 -19.96 -22.74
C GLY A 133 15.39 -20.33 -21.26
N ALA A 134 15.28 -19.36 -20.35
CA ALA A 134 14.90 -19.63 -18.97
C ALA A 134 13.45 -20.17 -18.90
N PRO A 135 13.15 -21.09 -17.96
CA PRO A 135 11.79 -21.51 -17.69
C PRO A 135 10.90 -20.31 -17.40
N ARG A 136 9.61 -20.40 -17.78
CA ARG A 136 8.63 -19.39 -17.36
C ARG A 136 8.64 -19.26 -15.84
N PRO A 137 8.41 -18.05 -15.29
CA PRO A 137 8.28 -17.86 -13.86
C PRO A 137 7.27 -18.86 -13.29
N THR A 138 7.67 -19.56 -12.23
CA THR A 138 6.82 -20.52 -11.55
C THR A 138 6.15 -19.88 -10.35
N GLN A 139 4.85 -20.16 -10.17
CA GLN A 139 4.14 -19.73 -8.98
C GLN A 139 4.70 -20.51 -7.78
N ILE A 140 5.28 -19.80 -6.81
CA ILE A 140 5.87 -20.38 -5.60
C ILE A 140 5.01 -20.18 -4.35
N GLY A 141 3.97 -19.34 -4.43
CA GLY A 141 3.08 -19.13 -3.29
C GLY A 141 1.98 -18.11 -3.54
N THR A 142 1.18 -17.90 -2.51
CA THR A 142 0.12 -16.88 -2.45
C THR A 142 0.07 -16.28 -1.07
N LEU A 143 -0.23 -14.99 -0.96
CA LEU A 143 -0.51 -14.37 0.33
C LEU A 143 -1.94 -14.70 0.80
N ASN A 144 -2.20 -14.47 2.09
CA ASN A 144 -3.55 -14.57 2.66
C ASN A 144 -4.50 -13.54 2.02
N LYS A 145 -5.81 -13.85 2.08
CA LYS A 145 -6.86 -12.90 1.69
C LYS A 145 -6.82 -11.67 2.60
N PRO A 146 -7.01 -10.45 2.07
CA PRO A 146 -7.19 -9.26 2.90
C PRO A 146 -8.34 -9.43 3.90
N PRO A 147 -8.28 -8.75 5.06
CA PRO A 147 -9.35 -8.78 6.05
C PRO A 147 -10.72 -8.45 5.44
N GLY A 148 -11.80 -9.04 5.99
CA GLY A 148 -13.17 -8.85 5.50
C GLY A 148 -13.60 -7.39 5.37
N LEU A 149 -13.14 -6.54 6.29
CA LEU A 149 -13.35 -5.10 6.26
C LEU A 149 -12.83 -4.47 4.95
N ILE A 150 -11.60 -4.80 4.55
CA ILE A 150 -10.98 -4.26 3.34
C ILE A 150 -11.71 -4.76 2.10
N ARG A 151 -12.05 -6.05 2.05
CA ARG A 151 -12.80 -6.61 0.92
C ARG A 151 -14.17 -5.94 0.74
N THR A 152 -14.84 -5.62 1.84
CA THR A 152 -16.11 -4.88 1.82
C THR A 152 -15.91 -3.44 1.36
N ALA A 153 -14.83 -2.78 1.80
CA ALA A 153 -14.48 -1.44 1.35
C ALA A 153 -14.18 -1.40 -0.17
N VAL A 154 -13.45 -2.39 -0.70
CA VAL A 154 -13.18 -2.52 -2.14
C VAL A 154 -14.47 -2.72 -2.93
N ALA A 155 -15.39 -3.55 -2.45
CA ALA A 155 -16.69 -3.74 -3.10
C ALA A 155 -17.50 -2.43 -3.14
N SER A 156 -17.52 -1.66 -2.04
CA SER A 156 -18.18 -0.36 -1.97
C SER A 156 -17.53 0.68 -2.89
N LEU A 157 -16.19 0.71 -2.94
CA LEU A 157 -15.42 1.58 -3.82
C LEU A 157 -15.76 1.28 -5.29
N ARG A 158 -15.72 0.00 -5.70
CA ARG A 158 -16.11 -0.43 -7.05
C ARG A 158 -17.53 0.00 -7.41
N ALA A 159 -18.49 -0.22 -6.51
CA ALA A 159 -19.87 0.21 -6.73
C ALA A 159 -19.96 1.73 -6.92
N SER A 160 -19.20 2.51 -6.13
CA SER A 160 -19.17 3.97 -6.23
C SER A 160 -18.60 4.46 -7.56
N HIS A 161 -17.55 3.81 -8.10
CA HIS A 161 -17.00 4.13 -9.41
C HIS A 161 -17.99 3.89 -10.57
N GLY A 162 -18.96 2.98 -10.39
CA GLY A 162 -20.04 2.79 -11.36
C GLY A 162 -21.01 3.98 -11.44
N PHE A 163 -21.02 4.87 -10.44
CA PHE A 163 -21.94 6.02 -10.38
C PHE A 163 -21.23 7.39 -10.39
N LYS A 164 -19.97 7.46 -9.96
CA LYS A 164 -19.23 8.71 -9.75
C LYS A 164 -17.80 8.57 -10.25
N SER A 165 -17.24 9.68 -10.75
CA SER A 165 -15.82 9.76 -11.08
C SER A 165 -14.95 9.63 -9.83
N SER A 166 -13.73 9.11 -10.03
CA SER A 166 -12.73 9.04 -8.97
C SER A 166 -12.33 10.45 -8.52
N PRO A 167 -12.25 10.74 -7.21
CA PRO A 167 -11.71 12.00 -6.73
C PRO A 167 -10.18 12.06 -6.82
N LEU A 168 -9.52 11.02 -7.35
CA LEU A 168 -8.05 10.92 -7.39
C LEU A 168 -7.41 12.12 -8.09
N GLU A 169 -7.96 12.56 -9.23
CA GLU A 169 -7.42 13.70 -9.97
C GLU A 169 -7.42 14.99 -9.14
N GLU A 170 -8.50 15.23 -8.38
CA GLU A 170 -8.59 16.38 -7.47
C GLU A 170 -7.51 16.33 -6.37
N HIS A 171 -7.23 15.13 -5.84
CA HIS A 171 -6.18 14.96 -4.84
C HIS A 171 -4.79 15.18 -5.45
N LEU A 172 -4.54 14.66 -6.66
CA LEU A 172 -3.28 14.86 -7.37
C LEU A 172 -3.03 16.35 -7.65
N VAL A 173 -4.05 17.10 -8.08
CA VAL A 173 -3.94 18.55 -8.31
C VAL A 173 -3.62 19.28 -7.00
N LYS A 174 -4.30 18.95 -5.90
CA LYS A 174 -4.01 19.55 -4.57
C LYS A 174 -2.58 19.28 -4.13
N MET A 175 -2.11 18.04 -4.23
CA MET A 175 -0.74 17.66 -3.88
C MET A 175 0.28 18.44 -4.73
N ALA A 176 0.06 18.52 -6.05
CA ALA A 176 0.93 19.23 -6.96
C ALA A 176 0.98 20.75 -6.71
N GLN A 177 -0.07 21.34 -6.13
CA GLN A 177 -0.09 22.76 -5.74
C GLN A 177 0.67 22.99 -4.43
N GLN A 178 0.51 22.08 -3.46
CA GLN A 178 1.07 22.22 -2.12
C GLN A 178 2.57 21.91 -2.05
N TYR A 179 3.08 21.03 -2.92
CA TYR A 179 4.47 20.54 -2.90
C TYR A 179 5.26 20.89 -4.17
N ARG A 180 4.98 22.02 -4.83
CA ARG A 180 5.83 22.52 -5.92
C ARG A 180 7.26 22.76 -5.39
N GLY A 181 8.17 21.85 -5.75
CA GLY A 181 9.61 22.11 -5.78
C GLY A 181 9.99 22.93 -7.00
#